data_AF-A0A813ES19-F1
#
_entry.id   AF-A0A813ES19-F1
#
_cell.length_a   1.000
_cell.length_b   1.000
_cell.length_c   1.000
_cell.angle_alpha   90.00
_cell.angle_beta   90.00
_cell.angle_gamma   90.00
#
_symmetry.space_group_name_H-M   'P 1'
#
loop_
_entity.id
_entity.type
_entity.pdbx_description
1 polymer ?
#
loop_
_entity_poly.entity_id
_entity_poly.type
_entity_poly.pdbx_seq_one_letter_code
_entity_poly.pdbx_strand_id
1 'polypeptide(L)'
;MEGDPTFKEMTAPFWKEDVQRALGLDMMSNEDGKEGVPLVEWVAKSVSPLYRGPSTHFLSWSWGYRLSTVQGGLGSWLEKKGLKAEDVFLWMCFFCNNQYRIFKATNVDAGELEKIFRTHLVSIGKVVALLDHWSDPQYLTRVWTIYEQFVAADLKVPMEFILPPQARDTLVECFEQGRDGLLKVRASLTNVRVEKAEASQEADRVTIMAMIQGGMGYDTVNAKVQDGMLKWIMGEVEAYFRDLVHKGTAPDGRPSAAQPPRASSRLRDAKDFGDTAGMVHEKAGEQEAPPDEATRLAVEQIDSSIASMLEAKRMMLRRLAP
;
A
#
# COMPACT_ATOMS: atom_id res chain seq x y z
N MET A 1 -6.26 18.97 13.76
CA MET A 1 -6.18 17.50 13.68
C MET A 1 -7.46 16.93 14.25
N GLU A 2 -8.35 16.45 13.40
CA GLU A 2 -9.48 15.60 13.80
C GLU A 2 -9.91 14.80 12.55
N GLY A 3 -10.17 13.49 12.69
CA GLY A 3 -10.60 12.63 11.57
C GLY A 3 -9.60 11.59 11.03
N ASP A 4 -8.34 11.50 11.51
CA ASP A 4 -7.33 10.54 11.03
C ASP A 4 -6.92 9.49 12.11
N PRO A 5 -7.80 8.52 12.42
CA PRO A 5 -7.56 7.50 13.43
C PRO A 5 -6.63 6.40 12.93
N THR A 6 -6.08 5.61 13.85
CA THR A 6 -5.50 4.31 13.53
C THR A 6 -6.55 3.21 13.41
N PHE A 7 -6.26 2.18 12.62
CA PHE A 7 -7.17 1.03 12.50
C PHE A 7 -7.36 0.28 13.84
N LYS A 8 -6.39 0.30 14.75
CA LYS A 8 -6.55 -0.15 16.14
C LYS A 8 -7.68 0.59 16.87
N GLU A 9 -7.67 1.92 16.82
CA GLU A 9 -8.70 2.76 17.47
C GLU A 9 -10.09 2.53 16.84
N MET A 10 -10.15 2.24 15.54
CA MET A 10 -11.41 1.90 14.86
C MET A 10 -11.97 0.51 15.23
N THR A 11 -11.21 -0.40 15.83
CA THR A 11 -11.73 -1.73 16.19
C THR A 11 -12.92 -1.68 17.17
N ALA A 12 -12.97 -0.67 18.04
CA ALA A 12 -14.04 -0.49 19.02
C ALA A 12 -15.38 -0.06 18.38
N PRO A 13 -15.47 1.10 17.70
CA PRO A 13 -16.73 1.56 17.10
C PRO A 13 -17.22 0.69 15.93
N PHE A 14 -16.37 -0.16 15.33
CA PHE A 14 -16.80 -1.12 14.30
C PHE A 14 -17.38 -2.43 14.86
N TRP A 15 -16.77 -3.03 15.90
CA TRP A 15 -17.09 -4.40 16.33
C TRP A 15 -17.26 -4.66 17.84
N LYS A 16 -16.89 -3.73 18.74
CA LYS A 16 -16.85 -3.99 20.19
C LYS A 16 -17.74 -3.08 21.03
N GLU A 17 -18.10 -1.90 20.53
CA GLU A 17 -19.16 -1.09 21.12
C GLU A 17 -20.55 -1.70 20.83
N ASP A 18 -21.56 -1.17 21.53
CA ASP A 18 -23.00 -1.49 21.47
C ASP A 18 -23.46 -2.28 20.22
N VAL A 19 -24.11 -3.43 20.45
CA VAL A 19 -24.66 -4.33 19.42
C VAL A 19 -25.52 -3.59 18.40
N GLN A 20 -26.26 -2.55 18.81
CA GLN A 20 -27.06 -1.69 17.93
C GLN A 20 -26.24 -0.92 16.88
N ARG A 21 -24.90 -0.89 17.01
CA ARG A 21 -23.99 -0.07 16.19
C ARG A 21 -22.92 -0.90 15.47
N ALA A 22 -22.72 -2.15 15.86
CA ALA A 22 -21.67 -3.01 15.32
C ALA A 22 -22.02 -3.47 13.89
N LEU A 23 -21.15 -3.20 12.91
CA LEU A 23 -21.50 -3.35 11.49
C LEU A 23 -21.54 -4.81 11.03
N GLY A 24 -22.74 -5.31 10.76
CA GLY A 24 -22.94 -6.68 10.30
C GLY A 24 -22.91 -7.72 11.42
N LEU A 25 -23.07 -7.30 12.68
CA LEU A 25 -23.26 -8.24 13.80
C LEU A 25 -24.60 -8.96 13.69
N ASP A 26 -25.67 -8.21 13.44
CA ASP A 26 -27.05 -8.64 13.27
C ASP A 26 -27.30 -9.48 11.99
N MET A 27 -26.32 -9.56 11.11
CA MET A 27 -26.43 -10.28 9.84
C MET A 27 -26.05 -11.75 9.99
N MET A 28 -26.84 -12.61 9.35
CA MET A 28 -26.52 -14.03 9.21
C MET A 28 -25.56 -14.23 8.01
N SER A 29 -24.49 -15.00 8.23
CA SER A 29 -23.58 -15.40 7.15
C SER A 29 -24.23 -16.42 6.23
N ASN A 30 -24.08 -16.22 4.92
CA ASN A 30 -24.54 -17.16 3.90
C ASN A 30 -23.75 -18.48 3.87
N GLU A 31 -22.55 -18.52 4.46
CA GLU A 31 -21.63 -19.66 4.36
C GLU A 31 -21.87 -20.73 5.42
N ASP A 32 -22.15 -20.32 6.67
CA ASP A 32 -22.31 -21.23 7.80
C ASP A 32 -23.57 -21.01 8.66
N GLY A 33 -24.45 -20.09 8.24
CA GLY A 33 -25.73 -19.84 8.91
C GLY A 33 -25.60 -19.30 10.33
N LYS A 34 -24.47 -18.68 10.70
CA LYS A 34 -24.26 -18.05 12.02
C LYS A 34 -24.29 -16.53 11.94
N GLU A 35 -24.70 -15.92 13.04
CA GLU A 35 -24.68 -14.47 13.29
C GLU A 35 -23.25 -13.89 13.16
N GLY A 36 -23.16 -12.62 12.75
CA GLY A 36 -21.91 -11.88 12.53
C GLY A 36 -21.25 -12.21 11.21
N VAL A 37 -21.14 -11.23 10.31
CA VAL A 37 -20.44 -11.33 9.01
C VAL A 37 -19.16 -10.48 8.97
N PRO A 38 -18.20 -10.76 8.05
CA PRO A 38 -17.07 -9.87 7.81
C PRO A 38 -17.52 -8.51 7.27
N LEU A 39 -16.73 -7.45 7.54
CA LEU A 39 -17.06 -6.09 7.11
C LEU A 39 -17.17 -5.95 5.58
N VAL A 40 -16.38 -6.71 4.80
CA VAL A 40 -16.50 -6.76 3.33
C VAL A 40 -17.81 -7.39 2.83
N GLU A 41 -18.47 -8.25 3.63
CA GLU A 41 -19.79 -8.78 3.32
C GLU A 41 -20.89 -7.74 3.65
N TRP A 42 -20.75 -7.04 4.78
CA TRP A 42 -21.64 -5.92 5.14
C TRP A 42 -21.58 -4.80 4.07
N VAL A 43 -20.39 -4.36 3.65
CA VAL A 43 -20.25 -3.34 2.58
C VAL A 43 -20.92 -3.77 1.28
N ALA A 44 -20.71 -5.02 0.85
CA ALA A 44 -21.31 -5.53 -0.39
C ALA A 44 -22.85 -5.65 -0.32
N LYS A 45 -23.41 -5.99 0.85
CA LYS A 45 -24.86 -6.13 1.06
C LYS A 45 -25.58 -4.80 1.39
N SER A 46 -24.90 -3.83 2.02
CA SER A 46 -25.51 -2.64 2.61
C SER A 46 -25.05 -1.30 2.01
N VAL A 47 -24.01 -1.29 1.16
CA VAL A 47 -23.47 -0.07 0.54
C VAL A 47 -23.47 -0.18 -0.98
N SER A 48 -22.68 -1.09 -1.56
CA SER A 48 -22.70 -1.40 -2.99
C SER A 48 -21.86 -2.65 -3.28
N PRO A 49 -22.30 -3.55 -4.19
CA PRO A 49 -21.53 -4.72 -4.58
C PRO A 49 -20.23 -4.39 -5.33
N LEU A 50 -20.12 -3.19 -5.92
CA LEU A 50 -18.94 -2.78 -6.70
C LEU A 50 -17.65 -2.73 -5.86
N TYR A 51 -17.76 -2.56 -4.55
CA TYR A 51 -16.62 -2.53 -3.62
C TYR A 51 -16.17 -3.94 -3.16
N ARG A 52 -16.59 -5.01 -3.85
CA ARG A 52 -16.15 -6.38 -3.59
C ARG A 52 -15.91 -7.15 -4.90
N GLY A 53 -14.71 -7.70 -5.04
CA GLY A 53 -14.33 -8.63 -6.10
C GLY A 53 -13.36 -9.71 -5.59
N PRO A 54 -12.95 -10.66 -6.44
CA PRO A 54 -11.90 -11.62 -6.10
C PRO A 54 -10.59 -10.89 -5.76
N SER A 55 -9.96 -11.22 -4.63
CA SER A 55 -8.75 -10.52 -4.18
C SER A 55 -7.59 -10.72 -5.16
N THR A 56 -7.07 -9.61 -5.68
CA THR A 56 -5.98 -9.54 -6.67
C THR A 56 -4.60 -9.47 -6.03
N HIS A 57 -4.52 -8.93 -4.82
CA HIS A 57 -3.31 -8.79 -4.01
C HIS A 57 -3.66 -8.95 -2.53
N PHE A 58 -2.79 -9.61 -1.77
CA PHE A 58 -2.84 -9.63 -0.32
C PHE A 58 -2.17 -8.37 0.21
N LEU A 59 -2.83 -7.59 1.06
CA LEU A 59 -2.18 -6.46 1.74
C LEU A 59 -1.65 -6.90 3.11
N SER A 60 -0.33 -6.82 3.28
CA SER A 60 0.35 -6.92 4.57
C SER A 60 0.65 -5.52 5.12
N TRP A 61 0.27 -5.25 6.37
CA TRP A 61 0.30 -3.91 6.98
C TRP A 61 0.03 -3.95 8.49
N SER A 62 0.33 -2.86 9.21
CA SER A 62 0.01 -2.74 10.64
C SER A 62 -1.29 -1.99 10.89
N TRP A 63 -2.20 -2.54 11.69
CA TRP A 63 -3.38 -1.81 12.19
C TRP A 63 -3.03 -0.59 13.06
N GLY A 64 -1.77 -0.43 13.48
CA GLY A 64 -1.31 0.78 14.16
C GLY A 64 -1.08 1.97 13.21
N TYR A 65 -1.31 1.81 11.90
CA TYR A 65 -1.28 2.89 10.92
C TYR A 65 -2.54 3.72 10.93
N ARG A 66 -2.39 4.98 10.53
CA ARG A 66 -3.50 5.90 10.30
C ARG A 66 -4.19 5.62 8.97
N LEU A 67 -5.42 6.10 8.80
CA LEU A 67 -6.11 6.07 7.52
C LEU A 67 -5.26 6.73 6.42
N SER A 68 -4.74 7.93 6.70
CA SER A 68 -3.90 8.71 5.78
C SER A 68 -2.66 7.94 5.30
N THR A 69 -2.01 7.18 6.18
CA THR A 69 -0.85 6.34 5.87
C THR A 69 -1.21 5.25 4.85
N VAL A 70 -2.36 4.58 5.03
CA VAL A 70 -2.82 3.50 4.15
C VAL A 70 -3.29 4.05 2.81
N GLN A 71 -4.09 5.12 2.80
CA GLN A 71 -4.55 5.78 1.59
C GLN A 71 -3.37 6.33 0.76
N GLY A 72 -2.42 7.03 1.38
CA GLY A 72 -1.25 7.59 0.70
C GLY A 72 -0.34 6.53 0.09
N GLY A 73 -0.05 5.45 0.84
CA GLY A 73 0.78 4.35 0.34
C GLY A 73 0.14 3.61 -0.84
N LEU A 74 -1.16 3.30 -0.74
CA LEU A 74 -1.90 2.64 -1.83
C LEU A 74 -2.04 3.55 -3.05
N GLY A 75 -2.36 4.83 -2.87
CA GLY A 75 -2.48 5.81 -3.96
C GLY A 75 -1.17 5.96 -4.74
N SER A 76 -0.04 6.16 -4.05
CA SER A 76 1.27 6.27 -4.71
C SER A 76 1.68 4.97 -5.40
N TRP A 77 1.30 3.80 -4.87
CA TRP A 77 1.54 2.51 -5.53
C TRP A 77 0.71 2.34 -6.81
N LEU A 78 -0.59 2.64 -6.78
CA LEU A 78 -1.45 2.57 -7.98
C LEU A 78 -0.93 3.50 -9.08
N GLU A 79 -0.62 4.75 -8.74
CA GLU A 79 -0.01 5.76 -9.63
C GLU A 79 1.28 5.24 -10.26
N LYS A 80 2.26 4.82 -9.43
CA LYS A 80 3.58 4.32 -9.89
C LYS A 80 3.52 3.04 -10.72
N LYS A 81 2.37 2.35 -10.75
CA LYS A 81 2.15 1.14 -11.55
C LYS A 81 1.25 1.37 -12.77
N GLY A 82 0.61 2.54 -12.88
CA GLY A 82 -0.46 2.75 -13.87
C GLY A 82 -1.67 1.83 -13.65
N LEU A 83 -1.91 1.40 -12.41
CA LEU A 83 -3.04 0.55 -12.05
C LEU A 83 -4.27 1.41 -11.73
N LYS A 84 -5.43 1.02 -12.24
CA LYS A 84 -6.71 1.60 -11.82
C LYS A 84 -7.15 1.02 -10.47
N ALA A 85 -7.86 1.80 -9.67
CA ALA A 85 -8.42 1.31 -8.41
C ALA A 85 -9.52 0.25 -8.62
N GLU A 86 -10.33 0.39 -9.68
CA GLU A 86 -11.42 -0.54 -10.04
C GLU A 86 -10.94 -1.97 -10.37
N ASP A 87 -9.70 -2.12 -10.83
CA ASP A 87 -9.08 -3.41 -11.17
C ASP A 87 -8.37 -4.08 -9.97
N VAL A 88 -8.28 -3.41 -8.81
CA VAL A 88 -7.38 -3.79 -7.70
C VAL A 88 -8.12 -4.04 -6.39
N PHE A 89 -8.71 -5.23 -6.28
CA PHE A 89 -9.29 -5.71 -5.02
C PHE A 89 -8.20 -6.23 -4.07
N LEU A 90 -8.08 -5.64 -2.89
CA LEU A 90 -7.13 -6.06 -1.85
C LEU A 90 -7.78 -7.02 -0.85
N TRP A 91 -7.11 -8.12 -0.50
CA TRP A 91 -7.43 -8.82 0.73
C TRP A 91 -6.79 -8.04 1.90
N MET A 92 -7.62 -7.57 2.82
CA MET A 92 -7.19 -6.82 4.01
C MET A 92 -7.79 -7.47 5.24
N CYS A 93 -6.95 -8.01 6.14
CA CYS A 93 -7.38 -8.72 7.35
C CYS A 93 -8.43 -7.97 8.19
N PHE A 94 -8.37 -6.63 8.25
CA PHE A 94 -9.36 -5.78 8.94
C PHE A 94 -10.78 -5.92 8.35
N PHE A 95 -10.91 -5.99 7.02
CA PHE A 95 -12.20 -6.05 6.31
C PHE A 95 -12.66 -7.48 5.99
N CYS A 96 -11.72 -8.37 5.69
CA CYS A 96 -12.00 -9.73 5.20
C CYS A 96 -12.20 -10.76 6.32
N ASN A 97 -11.55 -10.60 7.48
CA ASN A 97 -11.72 -11.54 8.60
C ASN A 97 -13.02 -11.26 9.36
N ASN A 98 -13.65 -12.32 9.87
CA ASN A 98 -14.81 -12.19 10.75
C ASN A 98 -14.38 -11.84 12.19
N GLN A 99 -14.18 -10.54 12.44
CA GLN A 99 -13.65 -10.04 13.71
C GLN A 99 -14.52 -10.43 14.91
N TYR A 100 -15.84 -10.53 14.76
CA TYR A 100 -16.73 -10.99 15.83
C TYR A 100 -16.39 -12.40 16.32
N ARG A 101 -16.05 -13.30 15.40
CA ARG A 101 -15.73 -14.69 15.72
C ARG A 101 -14.32 -14.80 16.32
N ILE A 102 -13.36 -14.06 15.76
CA ILE A 102 -11.97 -14.01 16.26
C ILE A 102 -11.92 -13.39 17.68
N PHE A 103 -12.64 -12.30 17.96
CA PHE A 103 -12.64 -11.69 19.29
C PHE A 103 -13.45 -12.48 20.35
N LYS A 104 -14.41 -13.33 19.94
CA LYS A 104 -15.20 -14.18 20.86
C LYS A 104 -14.53 -15.53 21.15
N ALA A 105 -13.67 -16.02 20.27
CA ALA A 105 -12.99 -17.29 20.43
C ALA A 105 -11.86 -17.18 21.47
N THR A 106 -12.08 -17.73 22.65
CA THR A 106 -11.13 -17.71 23.79
C THR A 106 -9.85 -18.49 23.56
N ASN A 107 -9.86 -19.42 22.59
CA ASN A 107 -8.70 -20.02 21.96
C ASN A 107 -8.99 -20.11 20.46
N VAL A 108 -8.57 -19.13 19.66
CA VAL A 108 -8.33 -19.40 18.23
C VAL A 108 -7.01 -20.15 18.16
N ASP A 109 -6.99 -21.33 17.55
CA ASP A 109 -5.73 -22.04 17.34
C ASP A 109 -4.83 -21.24 16.36
N ALA A 110 -3.59 -21.02 16.76
CA ALA A 110 -2.57 -20.41 15.91
C ALA A 110 -2.35 -21.25 14.63
N GLY A 111 -2.50 -22.58 14.71
CA GLY A 111 -2.47 -23.49 13.56
C GLY A 111 -3.63 -23.30 12.58
N GLU A 112 -4.84 -23.05 13.06
CA GLU A 112 -5.99 -22.70 12.21
C GLU A 112 -5.82 -21.33 11.54
N LEU A 113 -5.34 -20.33 12.28
CA LEU A 113 -5.00 -19.00 11.73
C LEU A 113 -3.89 -19.10 10.69
N GLU A 114 -2.80 -19.84 10.96
CA GLU A 114 -1.76 -20.14 9.98
C GLU A 114 -2.38 -20.76 8.71
N LYS A 115 -3.20 -21.80 8.85
CA LYS A 115 -3.74 -22.55 7.71
C LYS A 115 -4.65 -21.69 6.83
N ILE A 116 -5.51 -20.88 7.43
CA ILE A 116 -6.38 -19.93 6.72
C ILE A 116 -5.53 -18.87 6.02
N PHE A 117 -4.58 -18.28 6.74
CA PHE A 117 -3.67 -17.26 6.21
C PHE A 117 -2.84 -17.76 5.01
N ARG A 118 -2.18 -18.92 5.14
CA ARG A 118 -1.38 -19.54 4.07
C ARG A 118 -2.25 -19.87 2.86
N THR A 119 -3.47 -20.34 3.09
CA THR A 119 -4.45 -20.61 2.01
C THR A 119 -4.79 -19.33 1.23
N HIS A 120 -5.08 -18.22 1.92
CA HIS A 120 -5.32 -16.93 1.26
C HIS A 120 -4.10 -16.44 0.48
N LEU A 121 -2.92 -16.43 1.10
CA LEU A 121 -1.68 -15.93 0.48
C LEU A 121 -1.30 -16.74 -0.78
N VAL A 122 -1.46 -18.07 -0.76
CA VAL A 122 -1.32 -18.91 -1.97
C VAL A 122 -2.38 -18.61 -3.01
N SER A 123 -3.66 -18.54 -2.62
CA SER A 123 -4.77 -18.38 -3.58
C SER A 123 -4.75 -17.05 -4.32
N ILE A 124 -4.19 -16.00 -3.70
CA ILE A 124 -4.07 -14.66 -4.27
C ILE A 124 -2.76 -14.51 -5.07
N GLY A 125 -1.69 -15.20 -4.65
CA GLY A 125 -0.44 -15.29 -5.42
C GLY A 125 0.36 -13.99 -5.57
N LYS A 126 0.02 -12.93 -4.85
CA LYS A 126 0.76 -11.66 -4.78
C LYS A 126 0.59 -11.01 -3.41
N VAL A 127 1.67 -10.44 -2.86
CA VAL A 127 1.63 -9.64 -1.63
C VAL A 127 2.13 -8.21 -1.88
N VAL A 128 1.38 -7.25 -1.37
CA VAL A 128 1.77 -5.85 -1.24
C VAL A 128 1.99 -5.58 0.25
N ALA A 129 3.21 -5.19 0.64
CA ALA A 129 3.58 -4.89 2.01
C ALA A 129 3.70 -3.38 2.20
N LEU A 130 2.77 -2.79 2.95
CA LEU A 130 2.80 -1.37 3.27
C LEU A 130 3.68 -1.12 4.49
N LEU A 131 4.76 -0.36 4.30
CA LEU A 131 5.59 0.18 5.36
C LEU A 131 5.20 1.64 5.63
N ASP A 132 5.26 2.07 6.88
CA ASP A 132 4.95 3.44 7.31
C ASP A 132 6.09 4.44 7.06
N HIS A 133 7.34 3.97 7.09
CA HIS A 133 8.53 4.78 6.93
C HIS A 133 9.72 3.93 6.43
N TRP A 134 10.77 4.57 5.89
CA TRP A 134 11.96 3.86 5.39
C TRP A 134 13.03 3.65 6.47
N SER A 135 13.00 4.43 7.55
CA SER A 135 13.81 4.20 8.76
C SER A 135 12.91 3.73 9.89
N ASP A 136 13.29 2.62 10.52
CA ASP A 136 12.67 2.10 11.75
C ASP A 136 11.12 1.96 11.71
N PRO A 137 10.51 1.43 10.62
CA PRO A 137 9.07 1.36 10.48
C PRO A 137 8.41 0.49 11.56
N GLN A 138 7.24 0.93 12.04
CA GLN A 138 6.35 0.12 12.88
C GLN A 138 5.95 -1.18 12.17
N TYR A 139 6.01 -1.23 10.83
CA TYR A 139 5.86 -2.47 10.07
C TYR A 139 6.70 -3.63 10.61
N LEU A 140 7.97 -3.38 10.93
CA LEU A 140 8.95 -4.41 11.28
C LEU A 140 8.99 -4.72 12.78
N THR A 141 8.27 -3.95 13.60
CA THR A 141 8.14 -4.22 15.05
C THR A 141 6.98 -5.17 15.37
N ARG A 142 6.27 -5.72 14.38
CA ARG A 142 5.10 -6.58 14.57
C ARG A 142 5.40 -8.02 14.11
N VAL A 143 5.33 -8.99 15.02
CA VAL A 143 5.66 -10.38 14.70
C VAL A 143 4.77 -10.97 13.60
N TRP A 144 3.52 -10.52 13.53
CA TRP A 144 2.56 -10.97 12.53
C TRP A 144 2.96 -10.53 11.11
N THR A 145 3.29 -9.27 10.84
CA THR A 145 3.77 -8.84 9.51
C THR A 145 5.05 -9.55 9.10
N ILE A 146 5.98 -9.77 10.05
CA ILE A 146 7.17 -10.61 9.82
C ILE A 146 6.80 -12.03 9.37
N TYR A 147 5.80 -12.65 9.99
CA TYR A 147 5.28 -13.95 9.58
C TYR A 147 4.70 -13.93 8.16
N GLU A 148 4.04 -12.85 7.76
CA GLU A 148 3.55 -12.67 6.38
C GLU A 148 4.73 -12.67 5.37
N GLN A 149 5.87 -12.06 5.73
CA GLN A 149 7.08 -12.07 4.89
C GLN A 149 7.76 -13.44 4.84
N PHE A 150 7.84 -14.12 5.98
CA PHE A 150 8.36 -15.48 6.09
C PHE A 150 7.57 -16.45 5.20
N VAL A 151 6.24 -16.46 5.33
CA VAL A 151 5.36 -17.32 4.53
C VAL A 151 5.42 -16.99 3.05
N ALA A 152 5.44 -15.70 2.67
CA ALA A 152 5.57 -15.31 1.27
C ALA A 152 6.90 -15.77 0.67
N ALA A 153 8.00 -15.67 1.42
CA ALA A 153 9.31 -16.11 0.96
C ALA A 153 9.44 -17.65 0.87
N ASP A 154 8.93 -18.38 1.86
CA ASP A 154 8.86 -19.86 1.90
C ASP A 154 8.05 -20.40 0.71
N LEU A 155 6.87 -19.83 0.47
CA LEU A 155 5.97 -20.20 -0.63
C LEU A 155 6.34 -19.54 -1.97
N LYS A 156 7.41 -18.72 -2.00
CA LYS A 156 7.93 -18.01 -3.18
C LYS A 156 6.90 -17.10 -3.88
N VAL A 157 5.93 -16.59 -3.11
CA VAL A 157 4.90 -15.68 -3.59
C VAL A 157 5.49 -14.28 -3.79
N PRO A 158 5.33 -13.66 -4.98
CA PRO A 158 5.84 -12.32 -5.26
C PRO A 158 5.37 -11.28 -4.23
N MET A 159 6.33 -10.51 -3.73
CA MET A 159 6.15 -9.53 -2.67
C MET A 159 6.76 -8.19 -3.08
N GLU A 160 6.02 -7.10 -2.87
CA GLU A 160 6.47 -5.74 -3.17
C GLU A 160 6.23 -4.81 -1.98
N PHE A 161 7.22 -3.97 -1.67
CA PHE A 161 7.13 -3.00 -0.58
C PHE A 161 6.65 -1.65 -1.13
N ILE A 162 5.68 -1.06 -0.44
CA ILE A 162 5.10 0.25 -0.77
C ILE A 162 5.11 1.12 0.47
N LEU A 163 5.26 2.44 0.28
CA LEU A 163 5.34 3.41 1.36
C LEU A 163 4.54 4.67 1.01
N PRO A 164 4.03 5.43 2.00
CA PRO A 164 3.33 6.69 1.76
C PRO A 164 4.27 7.79 1.21
N PRO A 165 3.74 8.81 0.51
CA PRO A 165 4.56 9.90 -0.07
C PRO A 165 5.52 10.56 0.92
N GLN A 166 5.12 10.73 2.17
CA GLN A 166 5.95 11.35 3.21
C GLN A 166 7.25 10.56 3.48
N ALA A 167 7.29 9.26 3.20
CA ALA A 167 8.52 8.47 3.28
C ALA A 167 9.43 8.68 2.06
N ARG A 168 8.90 9.03 0.88
CA ARG A 168 9.72 9.52 -0.25
C ARG A 168 10.34 10.86 0.13
N ASP A 169 9.55 11.75 0.72
CA ASP A 169 9.99 13.11 1.06
C ASP A 169 11.17 13.07 2.07
N THR A 170 11.02 12.37 3.20
CA THR A 170 12.11 12.25 4.20
C THR A 170 13.31 11.43 3.69
N LEU A 171 13.12 10.54 2.70
CA LEU A 171 14.23 9.85 2.03
C LEU A 171 15.03 10.82 1.15
N VAL A 172 14.35 11.65 0.35
CA VAL A 172 14.97 12.67 -0.50
C VAL A 172 15.70 13.71 0.34
N GLU A 173 15.07 14.24 1.39
CA GLU A 173 15.74 15.10 2.38
C GLU A 173 17.00 14.47 2.97
N CYS A 174 17.01 13.13 3.12
CA CYS A 174 18.18 12.39 3.57
C CYS A 174 19.26 12.36 2.48
N PHE A 175 18.93 12.01 1.23
CA PHE A 175 19.89 11.99 0.12
C PHE A 175 20.51 13.37 -0.16
N GLU A 176 19.77 14.46 0.01
CA GLU A 176 20.28 15.83 -0.13
C GLU A 176 21.32 16.22 0.96
N GLN A 177 21.38 15.49 2.08
CA GLN A 177 22.47 15.60 3.08
C GLN A 177 23.76 14.89 2.64
N GLY A 178 23.80 14.31 1.43
CA GLY A 178 24.97 13.68 0.85
C GLY A 178 25.47 12.49 1.68
N ARG A 179 26.76 12.47 2.02
CA ARG A 179 27.42 11.31 2.64
C ARG A 179 26.77 10.89 3.97
N ASP A 180 26.41 11.85 4.81
CA ASP A 180 25.85 11.56 6.14
C ASP A 180 24.41 11.06 6.04
N GLY A 181 23.68 11.52 5.03
CA GLY A 181 22.38 10.97 4.64
C GLY A 181 22.47 9.52 4.16
N LEU A 182 23.37 9.24 3.21
CA LEU A 182 23.64 7.88 2.72
C LEU A 182 24.03 6.91 3.85
N LEU A 183 24.72 7.38 4.88
CA LEU A 183 25.04 6.58 6.08
C LEU A 183 23.79 6.27 6.93
N LYS A 184 22.83 7.18 7.05
CA LYS A 184 21.53 6.92 7.72
C LYS A 184 20.68 5.92 6.94
N VAL A 185 20.60 6.09 5.61
CA VAL A 185 19.89 5.17 4.70
C VAL A 185 20.49 3.76 4.77
N ARG A 186 21.82 3.64 4.75
CA ARG A 186 22.53 2.37 5.00
C ARG A 186 22.20 1.82 6.39
N ALA A 187 22.22 2.65 7.43
CA ALA A 187 21.98 2.21 8.81
C ALA A 187 20.61 1.55 8.96
N SER A 188 19.53 2.17 8.44
CA SER A 188 18.18 1.58 8.41
C SER A 188 18.20 0.18 7.79
N LEU A 189 18.71 0.06 6.56
CA LEU A 189 18.81 -1.22 5.86
C LEU A 189 19.57 -2.27 6.67
N THR A 190 20.71 -1.91 7.28
CA THR A 190 21.50 -2.88 8.07
C THR A 190 20.96 -3.18 9.47
N ASN A 191 19.97 -2.43 9.97
CA ASN A 191 19.42 -2.58 11.32
C ASN A 191 18.12 -3.41 11.38
N VAL A 192 17.60 -3.85 10.23
CA VAL A 192 16.46 -4.78 10.14
C VAL A 192 16.73 -6.04 10.97
N ARG A 193 15.86 -6.30 11.94
CA ARG A 193 16.00 -7.33 12.97
C ARG A 193 14.66 -7.94 13.37
N VAL A 194 14.18 -8.89 12.55
CA VAL A 194 12.89 -9.55 12.76
C VAL A 194 12.80 -10.29 14.09
N GLU A 195 13.94 -10.70 14.68
CA GLU A 195 14.01 -11.39 15.97
C GLU A 195 13.54 -10.53 17.16
N LYS A 196 13.38 -9.21 16.94
CA LYS A 196 12.88 -8.24 17.93
C LYS A 196 11.39 -7.92 17.80
N ALA A 197 10.68 -8.51 16.83
CA ALA A 197 9.29 -8.15 16.56
C ALA A 197 8.32 -8.61 17.67
N GLU A 198 7.34 -7.76 17.98
CA GLU A 198 6.42 -7.87 19.12
C GLU A 198 5.02 -8.35 18.74
N ALA A 199 4.31 -8.92 19.71
CA ALA A 199 2.93 -9.36 19.58
C ALA A 199 2.03 -8.72 20.66
N SER A 200 0.72 -8.72 20.43
CA SER A 200 -0.25 -8.41 21.48
C SER A 200 -0.60 -9.63 22.35
N GLN A 201 -0.23 -10.83 21.92
CA GLN A 201 -0.27 -12.06 22.71
C GLN A 201 1.12 -12.71 22.65
N GLU A 202 1.77 -12.93 23.79
CA GLU A 202 3.12 -13.51 23.81
C GLU A 202 3.17 -14.93 23.23
N ALA A 203 2.04 -15.67 23.29
CA ALA A 203 1.89 -16.97 22.64
C ALA A 203 2.06 -16.90 21.12
N ASP A 204 1.49 -15.88 20.45
CA ASP A 204 1.70 -15.63 19.01
C ASP A 204 3.20 -15.44 18.74
N ARG A 205 3.86 -14.61 19.56
CA ARG A 205 5.27 -14.26 19.40
C ARG A 205 6.16 -15.50 19.50
N VAL A 206 6.00 -16.29 20.57
CA VAL A 206 6.78 -17.52 20.78
C VAL A 206 6.54 -18.53 19.65
N THR A 207 5.28 -18.70 19.23
CA THR A 207 4.91 -19.66 18.17
C THR A 207 5.50 -19.27 16.82
N ILE A 208 5.30 -18.02 16.39
CA ILE A 208 5.82 -17.50 15.11
C ILE A 208 7.35 -17.49 15.08
N MET A 209 8.00 -17.07 16.17
CA MET A 209 9.47 -17.06 16.25
C MET A 209 10.03 -18.49 16.14
N ALA A 210 9.38 -19.48 16.77
CA ALA A 210 9.73 -20.88 16.60
C ALA A 210 9.51 -21.40 15.17
N MET A 211 8.43 -20.99 14.49
CA MET A 211 8.17 -21.33 13.08
C MET A 211 9.23 -20.77 12.14
N ILE A 212 9.59 -19.49 12.28
CA ILE A 212 10.63 -18.84 11.45
C ILE A 212 11.98 -19.52 11.67
N GLN A 213 12.34 -19.78 12.93
CA GLN A 213 13.62 -20.41 13.30
C GLN A 213 13.70 -21.90 12.91
N GLY A 214 12.56 -22.61 12.87
CA GLY A 214 12.46 -23.99 12.37
C GLY A 214 12.40 -24.09 10.83
N GLY A 215 12.07 -23.00 10.14
CA GLY A 215 12.06 -22.89 8.69
C GLY A 215 13.37 -22.30 8.14
N MET A 216 13.28 -21.12 7.52
CA MET A 216 14.41 -20.46 6.83
C MET A 216 15.34 -19.65 7.74
N GLY A 217 15.03 -19.52 9.03
CA GLY A 217 15.81 -18.73 10.01
C GLY A 217 15.64 -17.21 9.86
N TYR A 218 15.89 -16.48 10.95
CA TYR A 218 15.73 -15.01 10.97
C TYR A 218 16.59 -14.29 9.93
N ASP A 219 17.83 -14.73 9.71
CA ASP A 219 18.76 -14.07 8.78
C ASP A 219 18.24 -14.04 7.34
N THR A 220 17.57 -15.10 6.89
CA THR A 220 17.00 -15.17 5.54
C THR A 220 15.76 -14.28 5.40
N VAL A 221 14.95 -14.13 6.47
CA VAL A 221 13.81 -13.19 6.49
C VAL A 221 14.30 -11.74 6.57
N ASN A 222 15.30 -11.46 7.43
CA ASN A 222 16.00 -10.18 7.50
C ASN A 222 16.51 -9.78 6.11
N ALA A 223 17.25 -10.66 5.42
CA ALA A 223 17.74 -10.41 4.07
C ALA A 223 16.62 -10.11 3.06
N LYS A 224 15.49 -10.82 3.11
CA LYS A 224 14.34 -10.55 2.21
C LYS A 224 13.66 -9.20 2.47
N VAL A 225 13.59 -8.77 3.73
CA VAL A 225 13.13 -7.42 4.07
C VAL A 225 14.13 -6.35 3.58
N GLN A 226 15.44 -6.59 3.73
CA GLN A 226 16.48 -5.70 3.25
C GLN A 226 16.47 -5.57 1.71
N ASP A 227 16.34 -6.67 0.97
CA ASP A 227 16.15 -6.70 -0.48
C ASP A 227 14.95 -5.82 -0.90
N GLY A 228 13.80 -5.98 -0.20
CA GLY A 228 12.57 -5.26 -0.48
C GLY A 228 12.67 -3.75 -0.24
N MET A 229 13.23 -3.35 0.91
CA MET A 229 13.48 -1.94 1.24
C MET A 229 14.50 -1.30 0.30
N LEU A 230 15.59 -2.01 -0.04
CA LEU A 230 16.59 -1.51 -0.98
C LEU A 230 15.99 -1.31 -2.39
N LYS A 231 15.19 -2.26 -2.87
CA LYS A 231 14.47 -2.14 -4.15
C LYS A 231 13.56 -0.90 -4.17
N TRP A 232 12.83 -0.63 -3.09
CA TRP A 232 11.97 0.56 -2.99
C TRP A 232 12.80 1.86 -2.97
N ILE A 233 13.83 1.95 -2.12
CA ILE A 233 14.74 3.11 -2.04
C ILE A 233 15.35 3.44 -3.41
N MET A 234 15.84 2.43 -4.12
CA MET A 234 16.41 2.62 -5.46
C MET A 234 15.40 3.20 -6.46
N GLY A 235 14.13 2.78 -6.40
CA GLY A 235 13.06 3.30 -7.25
C GLY A 235 12.73 4.77 -6.98
N GLU A 236 12.62 5.18 -5.71
CA GLU A 236 12.37 6.59 -5.36
C GLU A 236 13.56 7.50 -5.73
N VAL A 237 14.78 7.02 -5.54
CA VAL A 237 16.02 7.73 -5.88
C VAL A 237 16.15 7.87 -7.41
N GLU A 238 15.82 6.82 -8.17
CA GLU A 238 15.78 6.89 -9.63
C GLU A 238 14.74 7.90 -10.12
N ALA A 239 13.53 7.90 -9.54
CA ALA A 239 12.48 8.88 -9.84
C ALA A 239 12.94 10.32 -9.52
N TYR A 240 13.57 10.55 -8.37
CA TYR A 240 14.13 11.85 -8.00
C TYR A 240 15.23 12.32 -8.97
N PHE A 241 16.16 11.45 -9.38
CA PHE A 241 17.16 11.82 -10.39
C PHE A 241 16.54 12.09 -11.77
N ARG A 242 15.49 11.35 -12.17
CA ARG A 242 14.71 11.65 -13.38
C ARG A 242 14.06 13.03 -13.27
N ASP A 243 13.44 13.36 -12.14
CA ASP A 243 12.85 14.68 -11.89
C ASP A 243 13.89 15.80 -12.02
N LEU A 244 15.08 15.63 -11.43
CA LEU A 244 16.17 16.61 -11.52
C LEU A 244 16.65 16.82 -12.97
N VAL A 245 16.84 15.75 -13.73
CA VAL A 245 17.29 15.85 -15.14
C VAL A 245 16.27 16.60 -15.99
N HIS A 246 14.98 16.26 -15.89
CA HIS A 246 13.94 16.92 -16.70
C HIS A 246 13.73 18.39 -16.29
N LYS A 247 13.85 18.72 -14.99
CA LYS A 247 13.82 20.11 -14.51
C LYS A 247 15.06 20.90 -14.97
N GLY A 248 16.20 20.24 -15.16
CA GLY A 248 17.41 20.81 -15.75
C GLY A 248 17.33 21.05 -17.27
N THR A 249 16.39 20.42 -17.98
CA THR A 249 16.22 20.54 -19.44
C THR A 249 15.02 21.41 -19.84
N ALA A 250 14.79 22.51 -19.14
CA ALA A 250 13.84 23.53 -19.60
C ALA A 250 14.32 24.17 -20.93
N PRO A 251 13.52 24.18 -22.00
CA PRO A 251 13.98 24.60 -23.33
C PRO A 251 13.92 26.14 -23.49
N ASP A 252 14.78 26.86 -22.78
CA ASP A 252 15.22 28.20 -23.23
C ASP A 252 16.63 28.54 -22.70
N GLY A 253 17.62 28.48 -23.60
CA GLY A 253 19.04 28.46 -23.24
C GLY A 253 19.63 29.83 -22.89
N ARG A 254 19.64 30.21 -21.61
CA ARG A 254 20.42 31.34 -21.11
C ARG A 254 21.35 30.94 -19.96
N PRO A 255 22.67 30.81 -20.22
CA PRO A 255 23.66 30.72 -19.15
C PRO A 255 23.62 31.96 -18.25
N SER A 256 23.76 31.78 -16.93
CA SER A 256 23.96 32.90 -16.02
C SER A 256 25.27 33.63 -16.35
N ALA A 257 25.24 34.96 -16.31
CA ALA A 257 26.21 35.78 -17.02
C ALA A 257 27.57 35.95 -16.31
N ALA A 258 28.46 34.96 -16.48
CA ALA A 258 29.90 35.18 -16.38
C ALA A 258 30.46 35.54 -17.77
N GLN A 259 31.07 36.71 -17.94
CA GLN A 259 31.62 37.17 -19.23
C GLN A 259 33.11 36.79 -19.42
N PRO A 260 33.45 36.07 -20.49
CA PRO A 260 34.75 36.14 -21.15
C PRO A 260 34.70 37.05 -22.42
N PRO A 261 35.84 37.55 -22.92
CA PRO A 261 35.90 38.50 -24.05
C PRO A 261 35.62 37.90 -25.45
N ARG A 262 35.45 38.80 -26.42
CA ARG A 262 34.78 38.61 -27.74
C ARG A 262 35.60 37.93 -28.86
N ALA A 263 34.83 37.49 -29.88
CA ALA A 263 35.18 37.27 -31.31
C ALA A 263 35.91 35.95 -31.66
N SER A 264 35.67 35.32 -32.83
CA SER A 264 35.30 35.89 -34.13
C SER A 264 34.31 35.03 -34.98
N SER A 265 34.12 35.40 -36.26
CA SER A 265 32.93 35.10 -37.09
C SER A 265 33.08 34.00 -38.16
N ARG A 266 31.94 33.40 -38.57
CA ARG A 266 31.47 33.01 -39.95
C ARG A 266 30.40 31.90 -39.82
N LEU A 267 29.12 32.10 -40.22
CA LEU A 267 28.54 32.12 -41.59
C LEU A 267 28.65 30.81 -42.39
N ARG A 268 27.55 30.04 -42.48
CA ARG A 268 26.77 29.75 -43.71
C ARG A 268 25.54 28.85 -43.46
N ASP A 269 24.69 28.72 -44.48
CA ASP A 269 23.26 28.41 -44.42
C ASP A 269 22.87 27.06 -45.08
N ALA A 270 21.55 26.84 -45.22
CA ALA A 270 20.84 25.89 -46.12
C ALA A 270 20.61 24.43 -45.64
N LYS A 271 19.57 23.70 -46.11
CA LYS A 271 18.14 24.01 -46.40
C LYS A 271 17.40 22.74 -46.92
N ASP A 272 16.12 22.62 -46.58
CA ASP A 272 15.01 21.95 -47.31
C ASP A 272 15.03 20.43 -47.65
N PHE A 273 13.83 19.95 -48.04
CA PHE A 273 13.42 18.64 -48.56
C PHE A 273 13.30 17.44 -47.58
N GLY A 274 12.21 16.66 -47.61
CA GLY A 274 10.98 16.83 -48.41
C GLY A 274 9.92 15.74 -48.17
N ASP A 275 8.67 16.00 -48.60
CA ASP A 275 7.49 15.14 -48.39
C ASP A 275 7.50 13.84 -49.20
N THR A 276 6.73 12.84 -48.73
CA THR A 276 5.71 12.18 -49.58
C THR A 276 4.66 11.45 -48.73
N ALA A 277 3.41 11.41 -49.22
CA ALA A 277 2.26 10.82 -48.53
C ALA A 277 1.73 9.57 -49.25
N GLY A 278 0.98 8.72 -48.53
CA GLY A 278 0.32 7.53 -49.08
C GLY A 278 -0.93 7.13 -48.30
N MET A 279 -2.10 7.18 -48.95
CA MET A 279 -3.43 6.87 -48.40
C MET A 279 -3.52 5.41 -47.89
N VAL A 280 -4.00 5.17 -46.67
CA VAL A 280 -5.43 5.09 -46.27
C VAL A 280 -6.19 3.98 -47.00
N HIS A 281 -6.66 2.99 -46.23
CA HIS A 281 -7.93 2.33 -46.51
C HIS A 281 -8.71 2.15 -45.21
N GLU A 282 -9.88 2.77 -45.17
CA GLU A 282 -10.77 2.86 -44.01
C GLU A 282 -11.85 1.77 -44.07
N LYS A 283 -12.16 1.17 -42.91
CA LYS A 283 -13.52 0.74 -42.56
C LYS A 283 -13.75 0.92 -41.06
N ALA A 284 -14.52 1.95 -40.69
CA ALA A 284 -15.11 2.08 -39.37
C ALA A 284 -16.14 0.94 -39.12
N GLY A 285 -16.41 0.64 -37.85
CA GLY A 285 -17.26 -0.52 -37.49
C GLY A 285 -17.94 -0.50 -36.13
N GLU A 286 -17.43 0.23 -35.13
CA GLU A 286 -18.10 0.40 -33.84
C GLU A 286 -17.67 1.72 -33.19
N GLN A 287 -18.65 2.56 -32.84
CA GLN A 287 -18.47 3.75 -32.01
C GLN A 287 -19.18 3.51 -30.67
N GLU A 288 -18.42 3.23 -29.62
CA GLU A 288 -18.78 3.85 -28.34
C GLU A 288 -18.32 5.31 -28.40
N ALA A 289 -19.29 6.20 -28.62
CA ALA A 289 -19.16 7.59 -28.21
C ALA A 289 -18.90 7.63 -26.68
N PRO A 290 -18.11 8.59 -26.19
CA PRO A 290 -16.96 8.21 -25.38
C PRO A 290 -17.25 7.80 -23.93
N PRO A 291 -16.18 7.37 -23.25
CA PRO A 291 -15.79 8.00 -21.99
C PRO A 291 -14.46 8.74 -22.17
N ASP A 292 -14.34 10.07 -22.10
CA ASP A 292 -15.20 11.15 -21.59
C ASP A 292 -15.61 11.07 -20.11
N GLU A 293 -16.90 11.27 -19.81
CA GLU A 293 -17.47 11.36 -18.49
C GLU A 293 -17.17 10.11 -17.67
N ALA A 294 -16.94 8.91 -18.23
CA ALA A 294 -16.45 7.76 -17.43
C ALA A 294 -14.99 7.80 -16.97
N THR A 295 -14.25 8.88 -17.24
CA THR A 295 -13.02 9.23 -16.49
C THR A 295 -13.30 10.22 -15.33
N ARG A 296 -14.46 10.89 -15.33
CA ARG A 296 -15.04 11.55 -14.13
C ARG A 296 -15.97 10.61 -13.34
N LEU A 297 -16.48 9.57 -14.00
CA LEU A 297 -17.27 8.45 -13.46
C LEU A 297 -16.41 7.16 -13.30
N ALA A 298 -15.08 7.33 -13.31
CA ALA A 298 -14.28 6.96 -12.16
C ALA A 298 -14.55 7.92 -10.97
N VAL A 299 -15.81 8.34 -10.78
CA VAL A 299 -16.67 7.97 -9.63
C VAL A 299 -15.80 7.97 -8.40
N GLU A 300 -15.64 9.16 -7.81
CA GLU A 300 -15.70 9.33 -6.36
C GLU A 300 -14.93 8.20 -5.62
N GLN A 301 -13.58 8.11 -5.79
CA GLN A 301 -12.83 6.83 -5.86
C GLN A 301 -11.69 6.43 -4.85
N ILE A 302 -11.24 7.09 -3.76
CA ILE A 302 -11.73 8.24 -2.98
C ILE A 302 -13.27 8.12 -2.84
N ASP A 303 -14.18 9.09 -2.71
CA ASP A 303 -14.26 10.40 -2.04
C ASP A 303 -15.32 10.45 -0.89
N SER A 304 -16.31 9.56 -0.70
CA SER A 304 -16.35 8.10 -0.85
C SER A 304 -15.14 7.40 -0.16
N SER A 305 -14.72 6.19 -0.50
CA SER A 305 -13.93 5.28 0.37
C SER A 305 -14.73 4.97 1.64
N ILE A 306 -15.98 4.58 1.36
CA ILE A 306 -17.13 4.60 2.26
C ILE A 306 -17.30 5.96 2.96
N ALA A 307 -17.22 7.08 2.22
CA ALA A 307 -17.10 8.47 2.68
C ALA A 307 -16.18 8.63 3.92
N SER A 308 -14.89 8.34 3.70
CA SER A 308 -13.84 8.26 4.71
C SER A 308 -14.23 7.39 5.91
N MET A 309 -14.73 6.19 5.63
CA MET A 309 -15.28 5.23 6.60
C MET A 309 -16.48 5.78 7.41
N LEU A 310 -17.22 6.74 6.85
CA LEU A 310 -18.44 7.40 7.32
C LEU A 310 -18.54 7.55 8.84
N GLU A 311 -17.66 8.33 9.46
CA GLU A 311 -16.75 9.35 8.99
C GLU A 311 -15.61 9.31 10.02
N ALA A 312 -14.56 8.52 9.73
CA ALA A 312 -13.74 7.78 10.70
C ALA A 312 -14.53 6.76 11.56
N LYS A 313 -15.69 6.31 11.06
CA LYS A 313 -16.97 6.23 11.77
C LYS A 313 -17.23 7.54 12.54
N ARG A 314 -18.36 8.23 12.26
CA ARG A 314 -18.74 9.61 12.70
C ARG A 314 -19.00 9.72 14.23
N MET A 315 -18.35 8.82 14.95
CA MET A 315 -18.99 7.68 15.61
C MET A 315 -17.96 6.80 16.36
N MET A 316 -16.82 7.38 16.80
CA MET A 316 -16.41 7.19 18.21
C MET A 316 -17.38 7.91 19.18
N LEU A 317 -18.68 7.95 18.79
CA LEU A 317 -19.78 8.86 19.10
C LEU A 317 -19.54 9.79 20.29
N ARG A 318 -18.69 10.81 20.03
CA ARG A 318 -18.37 11.93 20.93
C ARG A 318 -17.83 11.51 22.32
N ARG A 319 -17.11 10.38 22.38
CA ARG A 319 -16.31 9.91 23.52
C ARG A 319 -17.09 9.82 24.85
N LEU A 320 -17.74 8.67 25.07
CA LEU A 320 -18.12 8.18 26.42
C LEU A 320 -19.20 8.99 27.19
N ALA A 321 -20.00 9.82 26.50
CA ALA A 321 -20.99 10.73 27.09
C ALA A 321 -21.99 10.05 28.07
N PRO A 322 -22.36 10.76 29.15
CA PRO A 322 -23.62 11.52 29.18
C PRO A 322 -23.47 12.98 28.73
#